data_AF-A0A8H5V7J1-F1
#
_entry.id   AF-A0A8H5V7J1-F1
#
_cell.length_a   1.000
_cell.length_b   1.000
_cell.length_c   1.000
_cell.angle_alpha   90.00
_cell.angle_beta   90.00
_cell.angle_gamma   90.00
#
_symmetry.space_group_name_H-M   'P 1'
#
loop_
_entity.id
_entity.type
_entity.pdbx_description
1 polymer ?
#
loop_
_entity_poly.entity_id
_entity_poly.type
_entity_poly.pdbx_seq_one_letter_code
_entity_poly.pdbx_strand_id
1 'polypeptide(L)'
;MLRADQDGELRWGVATGVITRSGDSGARVSYATHEKVEDTIDGGASIWLPLEAQQNPSSRSQSGSFTPKSKHLDALCACEAIHLRITRPNEVSYLPHRAYPDLMYPYCSTDESITSNPSDEKWWIRGDKYLAGACACESCRLASGFEIQTWAFIPRTNIFIVSTNGSESEDPLGFERLPTDALKAYQSSQGAVRHFCGGCGATVFWRDATDSSVVDVSAGLFRADEGARAENWLHWHKSRISFAEEVQTHRSGPLAIAAQGILGTLAMGLKGSTLVTEGGLD
;
A
#
# COMPACT_ATOMS: atom_id res chain seq x y z
N MET A 1 14.68 -13.45 14.74
CA MET A 1 15.77 -12.48 14.65
C MET A 1 16.15 -12.03 16.05
N LEU A 2 17.37 -12.30 16.50
CA LEU A 2 17.89 -11.78 17.76
C LEU A 2 18.28 -10.30 17.56
N ARG A 3 17.86 -9.41 18.46
CA ARG A 3 18.08 -7.97 18.37
C ARG A 3 18.46 -7.42 19.73
N ALA A 4 19.39 -6.47 19.77
CA ALA A 4 19.61 -5.64 20.95
C ALA A 4 18.58 -4.50 20.93
N ASP A 5 17.76 -4.38 21.97
CA ASP A 5 16.81 -3.28 22.14
C ASP A 5 17.53 -2.03 22.67
N GLN A 6 16.81 -0.90 22.82
CA GLN A 6 17.36 0.39 23.25
C GLN A 6 18.01 0.36 24.65
N ASP A 7 17.63 -0.62 25.47
CA ASP A 7 18.18 -0.89 26.80
C ASP A 7 19.42 -1.82 26.76
N GLY A 8 19.83 -2.28 25.57
CA GLY A 8 20.95 -3.19 25.38
C GLY A 8 20.61 -4.67 25.60
N GLU A 9 19.35 -5.02 25.91
CA GLU A 9 18.95 -6.41 26.07
C GLU A 9 18.78 -7.13 24.73
N LEU A 10 19.28 -8.36 24.66
CA LEU A 10 19.10 -9.23 23.52
C LEU A 10 17.73 -9.90 23.56
N ARG A 11 16.83 -9.52 22.66
CA ARG A 11 15.48 -10.08 22.50
C ARG A 11 15.35 -10.84 21.20
N TRP A 12 14.68 -11.99 21.27
CA TRP A 12 14.27 -12.73 20.08
C TRP A 12 12.97 -12.13 19.54
N GLY A 13 13.04 -11.49 18.38
CA GLY A 13 11.87 -11.16 17.58
C GLY A 13 11.51 -12.30 16.66
N VAL A 14 10.23 -12.63 16.54
CA VAL A 14 9.73 -13.52 15.48
C VAL A 14 8.93 -12.65 14.53
N ALA A 15 9.21 -12.75 13.23
CA ALA A 15 8.30 -12.20 12.23
C ALA A 15 7.08 -13.11 12.20
N THR A 16 6.05 -12.75 12.96
CA THR A 16 4.75 -13.43 12.90
C THR A 16 3.84 -12.62 11.99
N GLY A 17 2.91 -13.28 11.30
CA GLY A 17 1.74 -12.57 10.81
C GLY A 17 0.94 -11.98 11.97
N VAL A 18 -0.17 -11.33 11.65
CA VAL A 18 -1.06 -10.75 12.66
C VAL A 18 -1.54 -11.79 13.67
N ILE A 19 -1.25 -11.59 14.95
CA ILE A 19 -1.78 -12.40 16.05
C ILE A 19 -3.23 -12.00 16.29
N THR A 20 -4.15 -12.96 16.24
CA THR A 20 -5.60 -12.71 16.37
C THR A 20 -6.17 -13.10 17.73
N ARG A 21 -5.49 -13.99 18.47
CA ARG A 21 -5.94 -14.50 19.77
C ARG A 21 -4.77 -14.72 20.72
N SER A 22 -5.01 -14.47 22.01
CA SER A 22 -4.14 -14.88 23.11
C SER A 22 -5.00 -15.58 24.16
N GLY A 23 -4.52 -16.71 24.68
CA GLY A 23 -5.14 -17.37 25.84
C GLY A 23 -4.86 -16.64 27.16
N ASP A 24 -3.88 -15.72 27.15
CA ASP A 24 -3.53 -14.87 28.28
C ASP A 24 -4.29 -13.54 28.19
N SER A 25 -5.21 -13.32 29.13
CA SER A 25 -5.97 -12.08 29.28
C SER A 25 -5.13 -10.91 29.80
N GLY A 26 -3.92 -11.17 30.32
CA GLY A 26 -2.93 -10.17 30.72
C GLY A 26 -2.02 -9.69 29.59
N ALA A 27 -2.17 -10.22 28.38
CA ALA A 27 -1.33 -9.86 27.25
C ALA A 27 -1.38 -8.36 26.95
N ARG A 28 -0.22 -7.69 27.00
CA ARG A 28 -0.08 -6.29 26.60
C ARG A 28 0.45 -6.23 25.18
N VAL A 29 -0.26 -5.52 24.33
CA VAL A 29 0.12 -5.31 22.93
C VAL A 29 0.46 -3.85 22.76
N SER A 30 1.67 -3.57 22.28
CA SER A 30 2.16 -2.22 22.04
C SER A 30 3.00 -2.19 20.77
N TYR A 31 2.83 -1.13 19.97
CA TYR A 31 3.71 -0.86 18.84
C TYR A 31 4.93 -0.10 19.36
N ALA A 32 6.10 -0.73 19.30
CA ALA A 32 7.30 -0.24 19.96
C ALA A 32 8.13 0.71 19.10
N THR A 33 8.42 0.33 17.85
CA THR A 33 9.28 1.10 16.96
C THR A 33 8.91 0.88 15.51
N HIS A 34 9.17 1.89 14.67
CA HIS A 34 9.29 1.68 13.24
C HIS A 34 10.70 1.19 12.93
N GLU A 35 10.80 0.16 12.10
CA GLU A 35 12.08 -0.37 11.65
C GLU A 35 12.32 -0.04 10.20
N LYS A 36 13.59 0.11 9.82
CA LYS A 36 14.00 0.37 8.44
C LYS A 36 13.41 1.65 7.84
N VAL A 37 13.08 2.64 8.68
CA VAL A 37 12.58 3.95 8.25
C VAL A 37 13.61 4.65 7.36
N GLU A 38 14.90 4.55 7.66
CA GLU A 38 15.96 5.16 6.85
C GLU A 38 16.00 4.62 5.42
N ASP A 39 15.70 3.32 5.23
CA ASP A 39 15.68 2.66 3.93
C ASP A 39 14.56 3.22 3.03
N THR A 40 13.58 3.94 3.58
CA THR A 40 12.46 4.54 2.83
C THR A 40 12.77 5.91 2.23
N ILE A 41 13.90 6.54 2.60
CA ILE A 41 14.34 7.89 2.21
C ILE A 41 13.44 9.01 2.79
N ASP A 42 12.14 8.95 2.53
CA ASP A 42 11.13 9.93 2.91
C ASP A 42 10.47 9.67 4.26
N GLY A 43 10.85 8.60 4.96
CA GLY A 43 10.23 8.15 6.21
C GLY A 43 9.07 7.17 6.02
N GLY A 44 8.65 6.91 4.78
CA GLY A 44 7.60 5.96 4.44
C GLY A 44 6.29 6.27 5.16
N ALA A 45 5.57 5.22 5.56
CA ALA A 45 4.31 5.35 6.30
C ALA A 45 4.49 5.73 7.78
N SER A 46 5.73 5.75 8.31
CA SER A 46 5.96 6.07 9.74
C SER A 46 5.50 7.48 10.10
N ILE A 47 5.54 8.40 9.13
CA ILE A 47 5.02 9.78 9.26
C ILE A 47 3.52 9.80 9.60
N TRP A 48 2.74 8.84 9.11
CA TRP A 48 1.31 8.74 9.42
C TRP A 48 1.01 7.91 10.65
N LEU A 49 2.03 7.25 11.21
CA LEU A 49 1.92 6.35 12.35
C LEU A 49 2.85 6.79 13.48
N PRO A 50 2.81 8.06 13.96
CA PRO A 50 3.71 8.50 15.00
C PRO A 50 3.55 7.62 16.24
N LEU A 51 4.65 7.04 16.71
CA LEU A 51 4.70 6.30 17.97
C LEU A 51 5.06 7.27 19.09
N GLU A 52 4.40 7.14 20.26
CA GLU A 52 4.65 8.01 21.41
C GLU A 52 6.13 8.03 21.85
N ALA A 53 6.86 6.93 21.64
CA ALA A 53 8.29 6.80 21.97
C ALA A 53 9.24 7.50 20.97
N GLN A 54 8.75 8.00 19.83
CA GLN A 54 9.56 8.63 18.78
C GLN A 54 9.17 10.08 18.48
N GLN A 55 8.70 10.83 19.49
CA GLN A 55 8.35 12.25 19.39
C GLN A 55 9.52 13.22 19.13
N ASN A 56 10.65 12.75 18.58
CA ASN A 56 11.61 13.64 17.92
C ASN A 56 11.34 13.56 16.42
N PRO A 57 10.46 14.42 15.86
CA PRO A 57 10.34 14.54 14.43
C PRO A 57 11.68 15.06 13.91
N SER A 58 12.49 14.19 13.32
CA SER A 58 13.56 14.65 12.46
C SER A 58 12.88 15.40 11.32
N SER A 59 12.86 16.73 11.41
CA SER A 59 12.42 17.63 10.36
C SER A 59 13.38 17.48 9.18
N ARG A 60 13.21 16.43 8.37
CA ARG A 60 13.78 16.42 7.04
C ARG A 60 12.95 17.37 6.21
N SER A 61 13.44 18.61 6.17
CA SER A 61 13.06 19.61 5.19
C SER A 61 13.08 18.94 3.81
N GLN A 62 11.92 18.92 3.13
CA GLN A 62 11.86 18.68 1.70
C GLN A 62 12.69 19.78 1.04
N SER A 63 13.96 19.49 0.74
CA SER A 63 14.74 20.31 -0.16
C SER A 63 14.11 20.11 -1.53
N GLY A 64 13.24 21.03 -1.92
CA GLY A 64 12.61 21.08 -3.23
C GLY A 64 13.66 21.32 -4.32
N SER A 65 14.41 20.27 -4.65
CA SER A 65 15.15 20.21 -5.90
C SER A 65 14.13 19.96 -7.01
N PHE A 66 14.06 20.88 -7.97
CA PHE A 66 13.32 20.69 -9.22
C PHE A 66 14.00 19.57 -10.04
N THR A 67 13.74 18.31 -9.69
CA THR A 67 14.06 17.19 -10.54
C THR A 67 12.99 17.08 -11.63
N PRO A 68 13.37 16.93 -12.91
CA PRO A 68 12.42 16.63 -13.97
C PRO A 68 11.60 15.38 -13.60
N LYS A 69 10.28 15.43 -13.75
CA LYS A 69 9.42 14.28 -13.47
C LYS A 69 9.85 13.11 -14.34
N SER A 70 10.24 11.99 -13.70
CA SER A 70 10.55 10.77 -14.43
C SER A 70 9.38 10.34 -15.31
N LYS A 71 9.70 9.77 -16.48
CA LYS A 71 8.73 9.23 -17.43
C LYS A 71 8.14 7.91 -16.96
N HIS A 72 8.86 7.17 -16.13
CA HIS A 72 8.43 5.89 -15.58
C HIS A 72 8.79 5.75 -14.10
N LEU A 73 7.99 4.94 -13.40
CA LEU A 73 8.24 4.49 -12.05
C LEU A 73 8.49 3.00 -12.08
N ASP A 74 9.67 2.59 -11.65
CA ASP A 74 9.95 1.17 -11.47
C ASP A 74 9.35 0.66 -10.16
N ALA A 75 8.84 -0.57 -10.18
CA ALA A 75 8.38 -1.29 -9.01
C ALA A 75 9.06 -2.67 -8.97
N LEU A 76 9.86 -2.93 -7.93
CA LEU A 76 10.65 -4.15 -7.81
C LEU A 76 10.39 -4.87 -6.49
N CYS A 77 10.35 -6.19 -6.55
CA CYS A 77 10.42 -7.01 -5.33
C CYS A 77 11.88 -7.17 -4.86
N ALA A 78 12.09 -7.65 -3.63
CA ALA A 78 13.43 -7.75 -3.04
C ALA A 78 14.38 -8.69 -3.80
N CYS A 79 13.87 -9.73 -4.46
CA CYS A 79 14.67 -10.64 -5.28
C CYS A 79 14.68 -10.25 -6.77
N GLU A 80 14.07 -9.12 -7.13
CA GLU A 80 14.01 -8.53 -8.48
C GLU A 80 13.41 -9.41 -9.58
N ALA A 81 12.95 -10.62 -9.25
CA ALA A 81 12.25 -11.51 -10.16
C ALA A 81 10.92 -10.92 -10.67
N ILE A 82 10.40 -9.91 -9.96
CA ILE A 82 9.32 -9.03 -10.42
C ILE A 82 9.92 -7.64 -10.59
N HIS A 83 9.94 -7.17 -11.83
CA HIS A 83 10.26 -5.80 -12.20
C HIS A 83 9.12 -5.27 -13.08
N LEU A 84 8.40 -4.29 -12.54
CA LEU A 84 7.35 -3.59 -13.24
C LEU A 84 7.82 -2.20 -13.62
N ARG A 85 7.38 -1.73 -14.78
CA ARG A 85 7.54 -0.36 -15.22
C ARG A 85 6.17 0.29 -15.35
N ILE A 86 5.97 1.40 -14.64
CA ILE A 86 4.71 2.13 -14.61
C ILE A 86 4.87 3.46 -15.33
N THR A 87 3.97 3.73 -16.26
CA THR A 87 3.93 5.01 -16.99
C THR A 87 3.03 6.01 -16.27
N ARG A 88 3.18 7.30 -16.60
CA ARG A 88 2.22 8.34 -16.17
C ARG A 88 0.84 8.10 -16.78
N PRO A 89 -0.24 8.67 -16.19
CA PRO A 89 -1.54 8.73 -16.85
C PRO A 89 -1.41 9.31 -18.27
N ASN A 90 -2.06 8.65 -19.23
CA ASN A 90 -2.12 9.04 -20.64
C ASN A 90 -3.53 8.77 -21.18
N GLU A 91 -3.79 9.00 -22.47
CA GLU A 91 -5.12 8.86 -23.07
C GLU A 91 -5.78 7.50 -22.80
N VAL A 92 -5.02 6.40 -22.86
CA VAL A 92 -5.58 5.05 -22.63
C VAL A 92 -5.85 4.76 -21.15
N SER A 93 -5.29 5.54 -20.23
CA SER A 93 -5.57 5.44 -18.79
C SER A 93 -7.00 5.83 -18.42
N TYR A 94 -7.69 6.59 -19.28
CA TYR A 94 -9.05 7.08 -19.09
C TYR A 94 -10.11 6.25 -19.83
N LEU A 95 -9.73 5.16 -20.49
CA LEU A 95 -10.70 4.31 -21.20
C LEU A 95 -11.49 3.35 -20.30
N PRO A 96 -10.92 2.76 -19.23
CA PRO A 96 -11.68 1.84 -18.38
C PRO A 96 -12.88 2.50 -17.69
N HIS A 97 -13.91 1.70 -17.44
CA HIS A 97 -14.98 1.99 -16.47
C HIS A 97 -14.76 1.11 -15.24
N ARG A 98 -14.77 1.68 -14.04
CA ARG A 98 -14.65 0.93 -12.79
C ARG A 98 -15.56 1.46 -11.71
N ALA A 99 -16.21 0.54 -11.00
CA ALA A 99 -16.88 0.82 -9.73
C ALA A 99 -15.91 1.51 -8.75
N TYR A 100 -16.44 2.33 -7.87
CA TYR A 100 -15.65 2.95 -6.80
C TYR A 100 -15.14 1.87 -5.84
N PRO A 101 -13.87 1.95 -5.39
CA PRO A 101 -13.35 1.05 -4.37
C PRO A 101 -13.89 1.47 -3.00
N ASP A 102 -13.75 0.57 -2.03
CA ASP A 102 -14.10 0.89 -0.63
C ASP A 102 -13.36 2.13 -0.10
N LEU A 103 -12.15 2.39 -0.62
CA LEU A 103 -11.38 3.59 -0.30
C LEU A 103 -12.14 4.91 -0.55
N MET A 104 -12.97 4.94 -1.59
CA MET A 104 -13.77 6.11 -1.95
C MET A 104 -15.08 6.14 -1.17
N TYR A 105 -15.77 5.00 -1.08
CA TYR A 105 -17.04 4.87 -0.38
C TYR A 105 -17.12 3.55 0.40
N PRO A 106 -17.46 3.55 1.70
CA PRO A 106 -17.61 2.33 2.49
C PRO A 106 -18.62 1.38 1.88
N TYR A 107 -18.21 0.16 1.52
CA TYR A 107 -19.12 -0.84 0.94
C TYR A 107 -20.22 -1.25 1.91
N CYS A 108 -19.93 -1.28 3.21
CA CYS A 108 -20.88 -1.70 4.23
C CYS A 108 -22.06 -0.72 4.44
N SER A 109 -21.97 0.51 3.92
CA SER A 109 -22.97 1.55 4.17
C SER A 109 -23.27 2.44 2.96
N THR A 110 -22.78 2.09 1.76
CA THR A 110 -23.03 2.84 0.53
C THR A 110 -23.80 1.97 -0.44
N ASP A 111 -24.85 2.54 -1.03
CA ASP A 111 -25.70 1.85 -2.00
C ASP A 111 -24.96 1.54 -3.31
N GLU A 112 -25.31 0.41 -3.94
CA GLU A 112 -24.72 -0.04 -5.20
C GLU A 112 -24.95 0.94 -6.35
N SER A 113 -26.05 1.69 -6.35
CA SER A 113 -26.32 2.75 -7.33
C SER A 113 -25.27 3.88 -7.29
N ILE A 114 -24.56 4.03 -6.17
CA ILE A 114 -23.42 4.96 -6.04
C ILE A 114 -22.12 4.22 -6.36
N THR A 115 -21.87 3.07 -5.72
CA THR A 115 -20.57 2.37 -5.83
C THR A 115 -20.32 1.81 -7.23
N SER A 116 -21.37 1.53 -8.02
CA SER A 116 -21.26 1.16 -9.45
C SER A 116 -20.64 2.24 -10.34
N ASN A 117 -20.48 3.47 -9.82
CA ASN A 117 -19.90 4.62 -10.51
C ASN A 117 -20.65 4.96 -11.82
N PRO A 118 -21.95 5.30 -11.76
CA PRO A 118 -22.76 5.53 -12.97
C PRO A 118 -22.28 6.71 -13.81
N SER A 119 -21.54 7.65 -13.22
CA SER A 119 -20.94 8.80 -13.90
C SER A 119 -19.58 8.51 -14.52
N ASP A 120 -19.08 7.27 -14.37
CA ASP A 120 -17.80 6.82 -14.92
C ASP A 120 -16.62 7.73 -14.54
N GLU A 121 -16.57 8.15 -13.27
CA GLU A 121 -15.45 8.92 -12.74
C GLU A 121 -14.17 8.08 -12.78
N LYS A 122 -13.09 8.64 -13.33
CA LYS A 122 -11.76 8.04 -13.35
C LYS A 122 -11.06 8.26 -12.01
N TRP A 123 -11.65 7.72 -10.95
CA TRP A 123 -11.28 7.97 -9.56
C TRP A 123 -9.82 7.58 -9.23
N TRP A 124 -9.20 6.73 -10.03
CA TRP A 124 -7.80 6.35 -9.89
C TRP A 124 -6.81 7.41 -10.41
N ILE A 125 -7.26 8.46 -11.10
CA ILE A 125 -6.40 9.52 -11.64
C ILE A 125 -6.61 10.82 -10.87
N ARG A 126 -5.52 11.47 -10.47
CA ARG A 126 -5.49 12.76 -9.78
C ARG A 126 -4.44 13.65 -10.43
N GLY A 127 -4.84 14.38 -11.48
CA GLY A 127 -3.90 15.10 -12.34
C GLY A 127 -2.99 14.12 -13.07
N ASP A 128 -1.67 14.22 -12.87
CA ASP A 128 -0.67 13.32 -13.45
C ASP A 128 -0.21 12.19 -12.49
N LYS A 129 -0.99 11.93 -11.45
CA LYS A 129 -0.72 10.92 -10.40
C LYS A 129 -1.83 9.87 -10.34
N TYR A 130 -1.49 8.71 -9.79
CA TYR A 130 -2.45 7.66 -9.47
C TYR A 130 -2.94 7.78 -8.03
N LEU A 131 -4.21 7.45 -7.78
CA LEU A 131 -4.73 7.34 -6.42
C LEU A 131 -4.00 6.21 -5.68
N ALA A 132 -3.68 6.43 -4.41
CA ALA A 132 -3.18 5.42 -3.51
C ALA A 132 -3.88 5.51 -2.15
N GLY A 133 -3.91 4.41 -1.40
CA GLY A 133 -4.54 4.40 -0.09
C GLY A 133 -4.14 3.20 0.75
N ALA A 134 -4.50 3.28 2.03
CA ALA A 134 -4.32 2.21 2.99
C ALA A 134 -5.58 1.35 3.09
N CYS A 135 -5.40 0.05 3.36
CA CYS A 135 -6.44 -0.93 3.59
C CYS A 135 -6.15 -1.70 4.88
N ALA A 136 -7.16 -1.84 5.72
CA ALA A 136 -7.10 -2.53 7.00
C ALA A 136 -8.02 -3.77 7.03
N CYS A 137 -8.47 -4.24 5.86
CA CYS A 137 -9.38 -5.39 5.77
C CYS A 137 -8.73 -6.66 6.31
N GLU A 138 -9.57 -7.59 6.79
CA GLU A 138 -9.08 -8.86 7.32
C GLU A 138 -8.26 -9.62 6.26
N SER A 139 -8.79 -9.68 5.04
CA SER A 139 -8.16 -10.45 3.96
C SER A 139 -6.76 -9.93 3.62
N CYS A 140 -6.57 -8.61 3.59
CA CYS A 140 -5.26 -8.00 3.31
C CYS A 140 -4.29 -8.28 4.44
N ARG A 141 -4.70 -8.15 5.71
CA ARG A 141 -3.79 -8.38 6.83
C ARG A 141 -3.35 -9.84 6.94
N LEU A 142 -4.25 -10.78 6.63
CA LEU A 142 -3.93 -12.22 6.67
C LEU A 142 -3.03 -12.61 5.49
N ALA A 143 -3.23 -12.00 4.32
CA ALA A 143 -2.42 -12.27 3.15
C ALA A 143 -1.02 -11.66 3.24
N SER A 144 -0.89 -10.42 3.73
CA SER A 144 0.39 -9.72 3.84
C SER A 144 1.15 -10.06 5.13
N GLY A 145 0.44 -10.45 6.18
CA GLY A 145 0.99 -10.57 7.53
C GLY A 145 1.16 -9.23 8.27
N PHE A 146 0.72 -8.12 7.68
CA PHE A 146 0.82 -6.77 8.25
C PHE A 146 -0.55 -6.17 8.56
N GLU A 147 -0.63 -5.34 9.60
CA GLU A 147 -1.86 -4.64 10.02
C GLU A 147 -2.49 -3.81 8.91
N ILE A 148 -1.67 -3.18 8.08
CA ILE A 148 -2.07 -2.25 7.03
C ILE A 148 -1.36 -2.65 5.74
N GLN A 149 -2.12 -2.72 4.65
CA GLN A 149 -1.60 -2.86 3.31
C GLN A 149 -1.89 -1.58 2.53
N THR A 150 -0.89 -1.06 1.81
CA THR A 150 -1.05 0.11 0.96
C THR A 150 -1.06 -0.26 -0.52
N TRP A 151 -2.00 0.32 -1.25
CA TRP A 151 -2.23 0.04 -2.67
C TRP A 151 -2.20 1.33 -3.49
N ALA A 152 -1.70 1.26 -4.72
CA ALA A 152 -1.91 2.26 -5.76
C ALA A 152 -2.79 1.69 -6.87
N PHE A 153 -3.78 2.45 -7.32
CA PHE A 153 -4.75 2.01 -8.31
C PHE A 153 -4.29 2.45 -9.69
N ILE A 154 -3.85 1.49 -10.52
CA ILE A 154 -3.17 1.79 -11.79
C ILE A 154 -3.88 1.02 -12.91
N PRO A 155 -4.25 1.68 -14.02
CA PRO A 155 -4.78 0.99 -15.19
C PRO A 155 -3.79 -0.05 -15.69
N ARG A 156 -4.28 -1.24 -16.03
CA ARG A 156 -3.44 -2.33 -16.53
C ARG A 156 -2.64 -1.93 -17.78
N THR A 157 -3.21 -1.04 -18.59
CA THR A 157 -2.58 -0.45 -19.79
C THR A 157 -1.36 0.42 -19.49
N ASN A 158 -1.15 0.82 -18.24
CA ASN A 158 0.01 1.61 -17.80
C ASN A 158 1.09 0.78 -17.10
N ILE A 159 0.91 -0.54 -16.99
CA ILE A 159 1.83 -1.45 -16.30
C ILE A 159 2.49 -2.37 -17.32
N PHE A 160 3.82 -2.36 -17.33
CA PHE A 160 4.65 -3.23 -18.15
C PHE A 160 5.48 -4.13 -17.24
N ILE A 161 5.67 -5.39 -17.63
CA ILE A 161 6.59 -6.30 -16.95
C ILE A 161 7.90 -6.28 -17.74
N VAL A 162 8.99 -6.01 -17.05
CA VAL A 162 10.34 -6.03 -17.62
C VAL A 162 10.88 -7.46 -17.52
N SER A 163 11.23 -8.05 -18.66
CA SER A 163 11.87 -9.37 -18.73
C SER A 163 13.36 -9.24 -18.40
N THR A 164 13.83 -10.06 -17.44
CA THR A 164 15.25 -10.13 -17.05
C THR A 164 16.00 -11.26 -17.77
N ASN A 165 15.34 -11.97 -18.70
CA ASN A 165 15.90 -13.14 -19.40
C ASN A 165 16.82 -12.78 -20.59
N GLY A 166 17.82 -11.91 -20.36
CA GLY A 166 18.94 -11.67 -21.29
C GLY A 166 18.73 -10.60 -22.37
N SER A 167 17.50 -10.12 -22.59
CA SER A 167 17.22 -8.85 -23.29
C SER A 167 16.16 -8.09 -22.51
N GLU A 168 16.44 -6.83 -22.13
CA GLU A 168 15.43 -5.97 -21.49
C GLU A 168 14.31 -5.70 -22.49
N SER A 169 13.23 -6.48 -22.40
CA SER A 169 11.99 -6.25 -23.12
C SER A 169 10.90 -5.89 -22.13
N GLU A 170 10.00 -5.00 -22.56
CA GLU A 170 8.83 -4.59 -21.79
C GLU A 170 7.59 -5.15 -22.45
N ASP A 171 6.90 -6.03 -21.75
CA ASP A 171 5.62 -6.58 -22.19
C ASP A 171 4.48 -5.92 -21.41
N PRO A 172 3.40 -5.47 -22.06
CA PRO A 172 2.20 -5.00 -21.34
C PRO A 172 1.68 -6.09 -20.39
N LEU A 173 1.20 -5.69 -19.21
CA LEU A 173 0.68 -6.62 -18.21
C LEU A 173 -0.53 -7.40 -18.76
N GLY A 174 -0.34 -8.71 -18.99
CA GLY A 174 -1.39 -9.66 -19.31
C GLY A 174 -1.40 -10.81 -18.30
N PHE A 175 -2.49 -10.96 -17.53
CA PHE A 175 -2.56 -11.99 -16.48
C PHE A 175 -2.72 -13.41 -17.04
N GLU A 176 -3.15 -13.53 -18.29
CA GLU A 176 -3.32 -14.79 -19.02
C GLU A 176 -1.99 -15.29 -19.62
N ARG A 177 -1.05 -14.37 -19.86
CA ARG A 177 0.26 -14.66 -20.43
C ARG A 177 1.29 -13.76 -19.77
N LEU A 178 1.83 -14.26 -18.66
CA LEU A 178 2.88 -13.59 -17.93
C LEU A 178 4.23 -13.87 -18.60
N PRO A 179 5.09 -12.85 -18.82
CA PRO A 179 6.42 -13.02 -19.39
C PRO A 179 7.43 -13.63 -18.39
N THR A 180 7.02 -13.82 -17.13
CA THR A 180 7.82 -14.42 -16.06
C THR A 180 6.98 -15.40 -15.26
N ASP A 181 7.57 -16.55 -14.93
CA ASP A 181 6.98 -17.54 -14.01
C ASP A 181 7.07 -17.10 -12.54
N ALA A 182 7.77 -16.01 -12.25
CA ALA A 182 7.95 -15.51 -10.89
C ALA A 182 6.64 -14.97 -10.29
N LEU A 183 5.70 -14.46 -11.10
CA LEU A 183 4.43 -13.95 -10.60
C LEU A 183 3.45 -15.12 -10.40
N LYS A 184 3.14 -15.42 -9.15
CA LYS A 184 2.18 -16.44 -8.75
C LYS A 184 0.87 -15.79 -8.36
N ALA A 185 -0.23 -16.52 -8.49
CA ALA A 185 -1.57 -16.03 -8.18
C ALA A 185 -2.39 -17.05 -7.40
N TYR A 186 -3.30 -16.57 -6.56
CA TYR A 186 -4.37 -17.37 -5.99
C TYR A 186 -5.63 -16.53 -5.85
N GLN A 187 -6.79 -17.19 -5.89
CA GLN A 187 -8.07 -16.55 -5.66
C GLN A 187 -8.37 -16.55 -4.16
N SER A 188 -8.40 -15.37 -3.53
CA SER A 188 -8.61 -15.27 -2.07
C SER A 188 -10.08 -15.28 -1.66
N SER A 189 -10.99 -14.90 -2.56
CA SER A 189 -12.44 -14.96 -2.37
C SER A 189 -13.16 -14.93 -3.73
N GLN A 190 -14.48 -15.05 -3.72
CA GLN A 190 -15.28 -14.78 -4.92
C GLN A 190 -15.03 -13.33 -5.35
N GLY A 191 -14.47 -13.14 -6.55
CA GLY A 191 -14.15 -11.82 -7.09
C GLY A 191 -12.75 -11.28 -6.79
N ALA A 192 -11.92 -11.90 -5.95
CA ALA A 192 -10.59 -11.35 -5.62
C ALA A 192 -9.43 -12.29 -5.97
N VAL A 193 -8.51 -11.82 -6.81
CA VAL A 193 -7.26 -12.52 -7.15
C VAL A 193 -6.06 -11.74 -6.63
N ARG A 194 -5.19 -12.43 -5.89
CA ARG A 194 -3.96 -11.87 -5.33
C ARG A 194 -2.77 -12.44 -6.06
N HIS A 195 -1.83 -11.57 -6.41
CA HIS A 195 -0.58 -11.92 -7.05
C HIS A 195 0.61 -11.62 -6.15
N PHE A 196 1.59 -12.52 -6.14
CA PHE A 196 2.78 -12.41 -5.32
C PHE A 196 4.00 -12.96 -6.06
N CYS A 197 5.19 -12.56 -5.65
CA CYS A 197 6.43 -13.13 -6.15
C CYS A 197 6.65 -14.53 -5.55
N GLY A 198 6.74 -15.56 -6.38
CA GLY A 198 7.04 -16.93 -5.93
C GLY A 198 8.45 -17.12 -5.38
N GLY A 199 9.37 -16.18 -5.64
CA GLY A 199 10.74 -16.21 -5.12
C GLY A 199 10.87 -15.68 -3.70
N CYS A 200 10.40 -14.45 -3.45
CA CYS A 200 10.55 -13.77 -2.15
C CYS A 200 9.23 -13.58 -1.38
N GLY A 201 8.08 -13.96 -1.94
CA GLY A 201 6.77 -13.81 -1.31
C GLY A 201 6.17 -12.41 -1.35
N ALA A 202 6.83 -11.42 -1.98
CA ALA A 202 6.34 -10.05 -2.02
C ALA A 202 4.94 -9.97 -2.65
N THR A 203 3.99 -9.31 -1.96
CA THR A 203 2.68 -8.96 -2.51
C THR A 203 2.85 -8.01 -3.69
N VAL A 204 2.29 -8.36 -4.85
CA VAL A 204 2.42 -7.58 -6.09
C VAL A 204 1.11 -6.90 -6.44
N PHE A 205 0.06 -7.69 -6.70
CA PHE A 205 -1.22 -7.16 -7.14
C PHE A 205 -2.39 -7.68 -6.30
N TRP A 206 -3.41 -6.85 -6.16
CA TRP A 206 -4.79 -7.30 -5.99
C TRP A 206 -5.58 -6.90 -7.24
N ARG A 207 -6.47 -7.77 -7.70
CA ARG A 207 -7.40 -7.44 -8.78
C ARG A 207 -8.75 -8.10 -8.58
N ASP A 208 -9.76 -7.48 -9.16
CA ASP A 208 -11.02 -8.14 -9.35
C ASP A 208 -10.87 -9.31 -10.35
N ALA A 209 -11.56 -10.42 -10.08
CA ALA A 209 -11.48 -11.63 -10.88
C ALA A 209 -12.15 -11.46 -12.25
N THR A 210 -13.17 -10.60 -12.33
CA THR A 210 -14.02 -10.36 -13.50
C THR A 210 -13.57 -9.16 -14.31
N ASP A 211 -12.95 -8.16 -13.68
CA ASP A 211 -12.46 -6.97 -14.37
C ASP A 211 -11.11 -6.50 -13.78
N SER A 212 -10.08 -6.63 -14.62
CA SER A 212 -8.68 -6.30 -14.31
C SER A 212 -8.19 -5.06 -15.07
N SER A 213 -9.10 -4.18 -15.50
CA SER A 213 -8.74 -2.97 -16.25
C SER A 213 -8.04 -1.92 -15.40
N VAL A 214 -8.34 -1.84 -14.10
CA VAL A 214 -7.57 -1.11 -13.08
C VAL A 214 -7.17 -2.09 -11.98
N VAL A 215 -5.89 -2.09 -11.64
CA VAL A 215 -5.26 -3.08 -10.75
C VAL A 215 -4.66 -2.36 -9.56
N ASP A 216 -4.76 -2.98 -8.39
CA ASP A 216 -4.15 -2.48 -7.16
C ASP A 216 -2.72 -3.00 -7.10
N VAL A 217 -1.74 -2.11 -7.17
CA VAL A 217 -0.31 -2.42 -7.09
C VAL A 217 0.20 -2.12 -5.68
N SER A 218 0.91 -3.07 -5.07
CA SER A 218 1.44 -2.92 -3.71
C SER A 218 2.45 -1.77 -3.67
N ALA A 219 2.16 -0.73 -2.88
CA ALA A 219 2.96 0.50 -2.91
C ALA A 219 4.40 0.29 -2.42
N GLY A 220 4.65 -0.73 -1.58
CA GLY A 220 6.00 -1.07 -1.10
C GLY A 220 6.97 -1.58 -2.18
N LEU A 221 6.48 -1.83 -3.41
CA LEU A 221 7.33 -2.21 -4.54
C LEU A 221 7.98 -1.01 -5.21
N PHE A 222 7.40 0.19 -5.10
CA PHE A 222 7.87 1.35 -5.86
C PHE A 222 9.30 1.75 -5.47
N ARG A 223 10.06 2.17 -6.47
CA ARG A 223 11.43 2.68 -6.36
C ARG A 223 11.47 4.10 -6.92
N ALA A 224 10.81 5.01 -6.22
CA ALA A 224 10.85 6.43 -6.57
C ALA A 224 12.06 7.09 -5.91
N ASP A 225 12.70 8.02 -6.61
CA ASP A 225 13.86 8.77 -6.11
C ASP A 225 13.51 9.59 -4.86
N GLU A 226 12.27 10.08 -4.76
CA GLU A 226 11.81 10.80 -3.58
C GLU A 226 11.55 9.92 -2.35
N GLY A 227 11.50 8.59 -2.50
CA GLY A 227 11.27 7.65 -1.39
C GLY A 227 10.02 6.77 -1.52
N ALA A 228 9.75 6.01 -0.47
CA ALA A 228 8.79 4.90 -0.48
C ALA A 228 7.32 5.34 -0.66
N ARG A 229 6.96 6.59 -0.30
CA ARG A 229 5.60 7.10 -0.54
C ARG A 229 5.38 7.51 -1.99
N ALA A 230 6.44 7.68 -2.78
CA ALA A 230 6.38 8.04 -4.21
C ALA A 230 5.39 9.19 -4.49
N GLU A 231 5.43 10.26 -3.69
CA GLU A 231 4.42 11.34 -3.71
C GLU A 231 4.44 12.14 -5.03
N ASN A 232 5.48 12.04 -5.85
CA ASN A 232 5.45 12.60 -7.21
C ASN A 232 4.60 11.76 -8.17
N TRP A 233 4.32 10.52 -7.84
CA TRP A 233 3.55 9.55 -8.64
C TRP A 233 2.19 9.22 -8.06
N LEU A 234 2.07 9.27 -6.73
CA LEU A 234 0.90 8.85 -6.00
C LEU A 234 0.21 10.01 -5.30
N HIS A 235 -1.11 10.03 -5.41
CA HIS A 235 -2.00 10.87 -4.63
C HIS A 235 -2.60 10.01 -3.50
N TRP A 236 -2.09 10.16 -2.29
CA TRP A 236 -2.56 9.41 -1.13
C TRP A 236 -3.93 9.91 -0.66
N HIS A 237 -4.90 9.00 -0.57
CA HIS A 237 -6.23 9.28 -0.07
C HIS A 237 -6.19 9.42 1.46
N LYS A 238 -6.37 10.64 1.95
CA LYS A 238 -6.16 10.99 3.37
C LYS A 238 -7.41 10.93 4.25
N SER A 239 -8.61 10.86 3.66
CA SER A 239 -9.88 10.97 4.40
C SER A 239 -10.47 9.62 4.83
N ARG A 240 -10.03 8.51 4.22
CA ARG A 240 -10.51 7.14 4.49
C ARG A 240 -9.39 6.13 4.35
N ILE A 241 -9.47 5.09 5.18
CA ILE A 241 -8.72 3.84 5.09
C ILE A 241 -9.73 2.76 4.68
N SER A 242 -9.44 1.99 3.64
CA SER A 242 -10.36 0.95 3.17
C SER A 242 -10.61 -0.11 4.23
N PHE A 243 -11.87 -0.51 4.36
CA PHE A 243 -12.36 -1.53 5.28
C PHE A 243 -11.93 -1.29 6.74
N ALA A 244 -11.88 -0.02 7.15
CA ALA A 244 -11.57 0.39 8.52
C ALA A 244 -12.44 -0.33 9.56
N GLU A 245 -13.70 -0.58 9.21
CA GLU A 245 -14.68 -1.33 9.97
C GLU A 245 -14.31 -2.80 10.22
N GLU A 246 -13.47 -3.41 9.38
CA GLU A 246 -13.02 -4.80 9.55
C GLU A 246 -11.80 -4.95 10.46
N VAL A 247 -11.24 -3.84 10.97
CA VAL A 247 -9.98 -3.87 11.71
C VAL A 247 -10.06 -4.79 12.94
N GLN A 248 -11.24 -4.97 13.53
CA GLN A 248 -11.44 -5.86 14.67
C GLN A 248 -11.93 -7.26 14.31
N THR A 249 -12.23 -7.54 13.03
CA THR A 249 -12.77 -8.83 12.60
C THR A 249 -11.84 -9.97 13.03
N HIS A 250 -12.42 -10.99 13.67
CA HIS A 250 -11.74 -12.15 14.27
C HIS A 250 -10.63 -11.84 15.28
N ARG A 251 -10.60 -10.62 15.84
CA ARG A 251 -9.76 -10.25 16.98
C ARG A 251 -10.60 -10.11 18.24
N SER A 252 -9.99 -10.29 19.40
CA SER A 252 -10.64 -10.01 20.69
C SER A 252 -9.64 -9.47 21.71
N GLY A 253 -10.17 -8.85 22.77
CA GLY A 253 -9.39 -8.38 23.91
C GLY A 253 -8.29 -7.39 23.51
N PRO A 254 -7.07 -7.51 24.09
CA PRO A 254 -5.97 -6.59 23.86
C PRO A 254 -5.56 -6.43 22.39
N LEU A 255 -5.70 -7.49 21.57
CA LEU A 255 -5.32 -7.45 20.15
C LEU A 255 -6.30 -6.61 19.32
N ALA A 256 -7.61 -6.70 19.60
CA ALA A 256 -8.61 -5.85 18.94
C ALA A 256 -8.47 -4.38 19.34
N ILE A 257 -8.09 -4.11 20.59
CA ILE A 257 -7.83 -2.75 21.08
C ILE A 257 -6.59 -2.16 20.41
N ALA A 258 -5.49 -2.89 20.35
CA ALA A 258 -4.26 -2.45 19.69
C ALA A 258 -4.47 -2.20 18.18
N ALA A 259 -5.20 -3.10 17.52
CA ALA A 259 -5.60 -2.95 16.13
C ALA A 259 -6.43 -1.67 15.88
N GLN A 260 -7.39 -1.38 16.75
CA GLN A 260 -8.16 -0.15 16.66
C GLN A 260 -7.29 1.10 16.92
N GLY A 261 -6.35 1.00 17.85
CA GLY A 261 -5.40 2.07 18.16
C GLY A 261 -4.50 2.44 17.00
N ILE A 262 -3.93 1.46 16.29
CA ILE A 262 -3.09 1.72 15.11
C ILE A 262 -3.90 2.34 13.97
N LEU A 263 -5.14 1.89 13.76
CA LEU A 263 -6.02 2.46 12.75
C LEU A 263 -6.38 3.91 13.07
N GLY A 264 -6.70 4.21 14.34
CA GLY A 264 -6.97 5.57 14.79
C GLY A 264 -5.76 6.49 14.59
N THR A 265 -4.56 6.00 14.93
CA THR A 265 -3.30 6.73 14.72
C THR A 265 -3.07 7.02 13.24
N LEU A 266 -3.23 6.00 12.38
CA LEU A 266 -3.10 6.14 10.93
C LEU A 266 -4.08 7.17 10.36
N ALA A 267 -5.34 7.10 10.78
CA ALA A 267 -6.38 8.02 10.32
C ALA A 267 -6.09 9.47 10.72
N MET A 268 -5.56 9.71 11.92
CA MET A 268 -5.14 11.03 12.37
C MET A 268 -3.90 11.52 11.61
N GLY A 269 -2.88 10.66 11.44
CA GLY A 269 -1.65 11.01 10.72
C GLY A 269 -1.90 11.34 9.25
N LEU A 270 -2.75 10.57 8.56
CA LEU A 270 -3.17 10.84 7.18
C LEU A 270 -3.86 12.20 7.06
N LYS A 271 -4.80 12.52 7.96
CA LYS A 271 -5.51 13.82 7.97
C LYS A 271 -4.60 14.99 8.30
N GLY A 272 -3.74 14.86 9.32
CA GLY A 272 -2.82 15.90 9.77
C GLY A 272 -1.78 16.29 8.72
N SER A 273 -1.41 15.35 7.84
CA SER A 273 -0.51 15.57 6.70
C SER A 273 -1.09 16.50 5.62
N THR A 274 -2.34 16.94 5.74
CA THR A 274 -2.96 17.92 4.82
C THR A 274 -2.63 19.36 5.24
N LEU A 275 -2.50 19.62 6.54
CA LEU A 275 -2.33 20.97 7.09
C LEU A 275 -0.91 21.51 6.91
N VAL A 276 0.09 20.63 6.79
CA VAL A 276 1.50 21.03 6.60
C VAL A 276 1.76 21.50 5.16
N THR A 277 0.98 21.03 4.18
CA THR A 277 1.14 21.39 2.76
C THR A 277 0.48 22.72 2.36
N GLU A 278 -0.44 23.27 3.16
CA GLU A 278 -1.12 24.54 2.86
C GLU A 278 -0.45 25.77 3.52
N GLY A 279 0.55 25.58 4.39
CA GLY A 279 1.20 26.67 5.14
C GLY A 279 2.43 27.30 4.49
N GLY A 280 2.69 27.03 3.21
CA GLY A 280 3.86 27.52 2.50
C GLY A 280 3.48 28.28 1.24
N LEU A 281 3.02 29.52 1.40
CA LEU A 281 3.07 30.63 0.44
C LEU A 281 2.29 31.82 1.06
N ASP A 282 3.04 32.74 1.69
CA ASP A 282 2.73 34.17 1.77
C ASP A 282 4.01 34.94 1.42
#